data_AF-A0A7C3ZS85-F1
#
_entry.id   AF-A0A7C3ZS85-F1
#
_cell.length_a   1.000
_cell.length_b   1.000
_cell.length_c   1.000
_cell.angle_alpha   90.00
_cell.angle_beta   90.00
_cell.angle_gamma   90.00
#
_symmetry.space_group_name_H-M   'P 1'
#
loop_
_entity.id
_entity.type
_entity.pdbx_description
1 polymer ?
#
loop_
_entity_poly.entity_id
_entity_poly.type
_entity_poly.pdbx_seq_one_letter_code
_entity_poly.pdbx_strand_id
1 'polypeptide(L)' 'MDKPNSNVTQNTWAFLRDAMITPTGFREYDARWRFPDDINLPGITALGLGLGTQ' A
#
# COMPACT_ATOMS: atom_id res chain seq x y z
N MET A 1 3.70 -3.07 13.68
CA MET A 1 3.90 -2.75 12.26
C MET A 1 3.22 -1.42 12.02
N ASP A 2 3.95 -0.41 11.59
CA ASP A 2 3.37 0.94 11.45
C ASP A 2 2.35 0.96 10.31
N LYS A 3 1.32 1.79 10.47
CA LYS A 3 0.28 1.96 9.45
C LYS A 3 0.91 2.47 8.15
N PRO A 4 0.52 1.95 6.97
CA PRO A 4 0.99 2.47 5.69
C PRO A 4 0.66 3.95 5.50
N ASN A 5 1.58 4.68 4.86
CA ASN A 5 1.38 6.07 4.45
C ASN A 5 0.39 6.16 3.30
N SER A 6 -0.38 7.24 3.21
CA SER A 6 -1.31 7.45 2.08
C SER A 6 -0.61 7.96 0.82
N ASN A 7 0.57 8.56 0.95
CA ASN A 7 1.35 9.09 -0.16
C ASN A 7 2.85 9.04 0.18
N VAL A 8 3.66 8.68 -0.81
CA VAL A 8 5.12 8.69 -0.78
C VAL A 8 5.60 9.09 -2.18
N THR A 9 6.51 10.06 -2.25
CA THR A 9 7.02 10.56 -3.53
C THR A 9 7.78 9.46 -4.29
N GLN A 10 7.37 9.20 -5.53
CA GLN A 10 8.06 8.26 -6.42
C GLN A 10 9.52 8.66 -6.67
N ASN A 11 10.35 7.69 -7.08
CA ASN A 11 11.78 7.88 -7.31
C ASN A 11 12.57 8.38 -6.09
N THR A 12 12.11 8.02 -4.88
CA THR A 12 12.81 8.30 -3.63
C THR A 12 13.12 7.01 -2.88
N TRP A 13 14.07 7.06 -1.95
CA TRP A 13 14.35 5.92 -1.06
C TRP A 13 13.14 5.53 -0.22
N ALA A 14 12.37 6.52 0.25
CA ALA A 14 11.14 6.28 1.01
C ALA A 14 10.13 5.45 0.20
N PHE A 15 10.05 5.63 -1.11
CA PHE A 15 9.13 4.85 -1.97
C PHE A 15 9.47 3.35 -2.02
N LEU A 16 10.74 2.99 -1.82
CA LEU A 16 11.21 1.60 -1.82
C LEU A 16 11.15 0.96 -0.43
N ARG A 17 11.25 1.78 0.63
CA ARG A 17 11.32 1.34 2.02
C ARG A 17 9.97 1.36 2.74
N ASP A 18 9.22 2.44 2.60
CA ASP A 18 8.02 2.73 3.39
C ASP A 18 6.76 2.21 2.67
N ALA A 19 5.85 1.59 3.41
CA ALA A 19 4.58 1.15 2.85
C ALA A 19 3.69 2.34 2.49
N MET A 20 3.20 2.36 1.25
CA MET A 20 2.25 3.35 0.74
C MET A 20 0.99 2.64 0.25
N ILE A 21 -0.17 3.00 0.80
CA ILE A 21 -1.50 2.50 0.41
C ILE A 21 -2.51 3.63 0.55
N THR A 22 -3.17 4.06 -0.54
CA THR A 22 -4.30 4.99 -0.44
C THR A 22 -5.53 4.32 0.19
N PRO A 23 -6.36 5.02 0.97
CA PRO A 23 -7.46 4.38 1.70
C PRO A 23 -8.66 3.99 0.81
N THR A 24 -8.61 4.24 -0.49
CA THR A 24 -9.75 4.12 -1.43
C THR A 24 -9.76 2.83 -2.24
N GLY A 25 -8.84 1.89 -1.99
CA GLY A 25 -8.72 0.69 -2.82
C GLY A 25 -9.66 -0.45 -2.45
N PHE A 26 -10.20 -0.50 -1.24
CA PHE A 26 -11.20 -1.52 -0.89
C PHE A 26 -12.54 -1.21 -1.54
N ARG A 27 -13.13 -2.24 -2.15
CA ARG A 27 -14.44 -2.21 -2.80
C ARG A 27 -15.30 -3.32 -2.20
N GLU A 28 -16.54 -3.40 -2.67
CA GLU A 28 -17.51 -4.39 -2.17
C GLU A 28 -17.04 -5.84 -2.34
N TYR A 29 -16.35 -6.16 -3.44
CA TYR A 29 -15.98 -7.53 -3.81
C TYR A 29 -14.49 -7.79 -3.96
N ASP A 30 -13.69 -6.73 -4.05
CA ASP A 30 -12.25 -6.83 -4.25
C ASP A 30 -11.52 -5.65 -3.63
N ALA A 31 -10.19 -5.69 -3.69
CA ALA A 31 -9.33 -4.59 -3.32
C ALA A 31 -8.43 -4.25 -4.51
N ARG A 32 -8.41 -2.99 -4.92
CA ARG A 32 -7.76 -2.53 -6.15
C ARG A 32 -7.13 -1.16 -5.99
N TRP A 33 -5.84 -1.10 -6.28
CA TRP A 33 -5.05 0.13 -6.33
C TRP A 33 -4.32 0.22 -7.67
N ARG A 34 -4.12 1.43 -8.21
CA ARG A 34 -3.24 1.64 -9.36
C ARG A 34 -1.78 1.69 -8.90
N PHE A 35 -0.92 0.85 -9.48
CA PHE A 35 0.52 1.00 -9.30
C PHE A 35 1.09 1.98 -10.34
N PRO A 36 2.03 2.88 -9.99
CA PRO A 36 2.59 3.13 -8.65
C PRO A 36 1.87 4.22 -7.83
N ASP A 37 0.79 4.81 -8.36
CA ASP A 37 0.19 6.03 -7.80
C ASP A 37 -0.57 5.83 -6.48
N ASP A 38 -1.25 4.69 -6.34
CA ASP A 38 -2.14 4.39 -5.21
C ASP A 38 -1.55 3.36 -4.23
N ILE A 39 -0.58 2.57 -4.69
CA ILE A 39 0.11 1.56 -3.88
C ILE A 39 1.54 1.33 -4.39
N ASN A 40 2.47 1.04 -3.48
CA ASN A 40 3.84 0.63 -3.82
C ASN A 40 4.14 -0.82 -3.39
N LEU A 41 5.33 -1.32 -3.72
CA LEU A 41 5.70 -2.71 -3.43
C LEU A 41 5.67 -3.05 -1.92
N PRO A 42 6.26 -2.25 -1.00
CA PRO A 42 6.10 -2.49 0.44
C PRO A 42 4.63 -2.42 0.90
N GLY A 43 3.80 -1.57 0.27
CA GLY A 43 2.35 -1.52 0.50
C GLY A 43 1.64 -2.82 0.15
N ILE A 44 2.01 -3.48 -0.95
CA ILE A 44 1.47 -4.82 -1.30
C ILE A 44 1.85 -5.87 -0.23
N THR A 45 3.09 -5.85 0.26
CA THR A 45 3.50 -6.76 1.35
C THR A 45 2.70 -6.51 2.63
N ALA A 46 2.53 -5.24 3.02
CA ALA A 46 1.74 -4.86 4.20
C ALA A 46 0.27 -5.26 4.05
N LEU A 47 -0.32 -5.11 2.86
CA LEU A 47 -1.67 -5.57 2.55
C LEU A 47 -1.79 -7.09 2.71
N GLY A 48 -0.85 -7.86 2.14
CA GLY A 48 -0.84 -9.33 2.23
C GLY A 48 -0.75 -9.83 3.68
N LEU A 49 0.13 -9.22 4.48
CA LEU A 49 0.21 -9.49 5.92
C LEU A 49 -1.11 -9.17 6.63
N GLY A 50 -1.68 -7.98 6.37
CA GLY A 50 -2.95 -7.56 6.97
C GLY A 50 -4.12 -8.48 6.64
N LEU A 51 -4.18 -9.03 5.42
CA LEU A 51 -5.20 -10.02 5.04
C LEU A 51 -4.94 -11.40 5.65
N GLY A 52 -3.69 -11.78 5.86
CA GLY A 52 -3.31 -13.10 6.36
C GLY A 52 -3.36 -13.28 7.87
N THR A 53 -3.49 -12.19 8.64
CA THR A 53 -3.42 -12.22 10.11
C THR A 53 -4.69 -11.74 10.82
N GLN A 54 -5.81 -11.65 10.11
CA GLN A 54 -7.12 -11.27 10.69
C GLN A 54 -7.86 -12.46 11.27
#